data_AF-A0A392QIS9-F1
#
_entry.id   AF-A0A392QIS9-F1
#
_cell.length_a   1.000
_cell.length_b   1.000
_cell.length_c   1.000
_cell.angle_alpha   90.00
_cell.angle_beta   90.00
_cell.angle_gamma   90.00
#
_symmetry.space_group_name_H-M   'P 1'
#
loop_
_entity.id
_entity.type
_entity.pdbx_description
1 polymer ?
#
loop_
_entity_poly.entity_id
_entity_poly.type
_entity_poly.pdbx_seq_one_letter_code
_entity_poly.pdbx_strand_id
1 'polypeptide(L)'
;MNWLIFNRVHINCCAKTVVFPKPEEDSQLMSSKEMSKSLSEQAEVFVMFASLKLEGGVKMEELPVVCEFPEVFPGDVSDLPPEREVEFAIDLI
;
A
#
# COMPACT_ATOMS: atom_id res chain seq x y z
N MET A 1 -6.48 -23.46 35.11
CA MET A 1 -5.09 -23.16 34.69
C MET A 1 -5.03 -23.15 33.18
N ASN A 2 -4.37 -22.18 32.56
CA ASN A 2 -4.23 -22.11 31.09
C ASN A 2 -2.93 -22.82 30.67
N TRP A 3 -3.09 -24.05 30.15
CA TRP A 3 -1.97 -24.92 29.73
C TRP A 3 -1.11 -24.29 28.62
N LEU A 4 -1.70 -23.47 27.74
CA LEU A 4 -0.96 -22.82 26.64
C LEU A 4 0.03 -21.79 27.18
N ILE A 5 -0.35 -21.05 28.22
CA ILE A 5 0.52 -20.07 28.88
C ILE A 5 1.66 -20.79 29.60
N PHE A 6 1.35 -21.89 30.30
CA PHE A 6 2.36 -22.67 31.02
C PHE A 6 3.45 -23.22 30.10
N ASN A 7 3.07 -23.67 28.90
CA ASN A 7 3.99 -24.23 27.90
C ASN A 7 4.50 -23.17 26.90
N ARG A 8 4.22 -21.88 27.13
CA ARG A 8 4.60 -20.76 26.25
C ARG A 8 4.25 -21.02 24.78
N VAL A 9 3.11 -21.64 24.51
CA VAL A 9 2.69 -21.98 23.15
C VAL A 9 2.29 -20.72 22.39
N HIS A 10 2.85 -20.51 21.20
CA HIS A 10 2.53 -19.38 20.35
C HIS A 10 1.59 -19.81 19.21
N ILE A 11 0.54 -19.04 18.95
CA ILE A 11 -0.38 -19.27 17.83
C ILE A 11 -0.12 -18.20 16.78
N ASN A 12 0.31 -18.62 15.59
CA ASN A 12 0.48 -17.76 14.43
C ASN A 12 -0.76 -17.87 13.53
N CYS A 13 -1.66 -16.90 13.62
CA CYS A 13 -2.90 -16.89 12.85
C CYS A 13 -2.66 -16.72 11.33
N CYS A 14 -1.66 -15.94 10.94
CA CYS A 14 -1.36 -15.67 9.53
C CYS A 14 -0.93 -16.93 8.79
N ALA A 15 0.01 -17.68 9.37
CA ALA A 15 0.48 -18.94 8.82
C ALA A 15 -0.41 -20.13 9.23
N LYS A 16 -1.44 -19.92 10.06
CA LYS A 16 -2.28 -20.95 10.66
C LYS A 16 -1.47 -22.07 11.34
N THR A 17 -0.44 -21.69 12.11
CA THR A 17 0.49 -22.62 12.77
C THR A 17 0.52 -22.42 14.28
N VAL A 18 0.91 -23.48 15.00
CA VAL A 18 1.13 -23.47 16.45
C VAL A 18 2.60 -23.80 16.70
N VAL A 19 3.29 -22.92 17.42
CA VAL A 19 4.74 -22.99 17.66
C VAL A 19 4.99 -23.30 19.14
N PHE A 20 5.79 -24.32 19.38
CA PHE A 20 6.26 -24.72 20.71
C PHE A 20 7.73 -24.28 20.84
N PRO A 21 8.02 -23.22 21.63
CA PRO A 21 9.37 -22.70 21.73
C PRO A 21 10.28 -23.70 22.45
N LYS A 22 11.51 -23.84 21.96
CA LYS A 22 12.55 -24.58 22.68
C LYS A 22 13.04 -23.74 23.86
N PRO A 23 13.42 -24.34 24.99
CA PRO A 23 13.80 -23.62 26.21
C PRO A 23 15.06 -22.73 26.06
N GLU A 24 15.82 -22.88 24.98
CA GLU A 24 17.10 -22.19 24.74
C GLU A 24 17.00 -21.08 23.68
N GLU A 25 15.87 -20.98 22.97
CA GLU A 25 15.65 -20.01 21.89
C GLU A 25 14.53 -19.06 22.31
N ASP A 26 14.88 -18.04 23.10
CA ASP A 26 14.03 -16.87 23.30
C ASP A 26 13.90 -16.16 21.94
N SER A 27 12.95 -16.64 21.15
CA SER A 27 12.58 -16.06 19.88
C SER A 27 11.94 -14.71 20.20
N GLN A 28 12.66 -13.62 19.97
CA GLN A 28 12.17 -12.26 20.19
C GLN A 28 11.08 -11.95 19.13
N LEU A 29 9.88 -12.47 19.38
CA LEU A 29 8.70 -12.26 18.55
C LEU A 29 8.11 -10.90 18.91
N MET A 30 8.07 -10.00 17.93
CA MET A 30 7.43 -8.70 18.08
C MET A 30 5.93 -8.89 18.28
N SER A 31 5.37 -8.17 19.25
CA SER A 31 3.93 -8.11 19.48
C SER A 31 3.22 -7.46 18.31
N SER A 32 1.94 -7.81 18.10
CA SER A 32 1.08 -7.14 17.14
C SER A 32 1.04 -5.61 17.34
N LYS A 33 1.18 -5.14 18.58
CA LYS A 33 1.23 -3.70 18.91
C LYS A 33 2.52 -3.04 18.44
N GLU A 34 3.63 -3.75 18.55
CA GLU A 34 4.94 -3.27 18.13
C GLU A 34 5.03 -3.25 16.60
N MET A 35 4.49 -4.28 15.94
CA MET A 35 4.36 -4.32 14.48
C MET A 35 3.48 -3.19 13.94
N SER A 36 2.32 -2.92 14.56
CA SER A 36 1.46 -1.82 14.12
C SER A 36 2.13 -0.46 14.29
N LYS A 37 2.90 -0.28 15.37
CA LYS A 37 3.63 0.95 15.65
C LYS A 37 4.74 1.20 14.62
N SER A 38 5.54 0.17 14.29
CA SER A 38 6.58 0.30 13.26
C SER A 38 5.98 0.58 11.87
N LEU A 39 4.82 -0.01 11.57
CA LEU A 39 4.14 0.22 10.29
C LEU A 39 3.57 1.65 10.20
N SER A 40 3.01 2.17 11.29
CA SER A 40 2.54 3.57 11.34
C SER A 40 3.69 4.57 11.20
N GLU A 41 4.81 4.33 11.87
CA GLU A 41 6.03 5.16 11.74
C GLU A 41 6.54 5.16 10.28
N GLN A 42 6.53 4.00 9.62
CA GLN A 42 6.92 3.90 8.21
C GLN A 42 5.95 4.61 7.26
N ALA A 43 4.65 4.54 7.53
CA ALA A 43 3.63 5.25 6.76
C ALA A 43 3.78 6.77 6.89
N GLU A 44 4.06 7.29 8.09
CA GLU A 44 4.31 8.71 8.33
C GLU A 44 5.52 9.23 7.54
N VAL A 45 6.61 8.47 7.51
CA VAL A 45 7.81 8.82 6.72
C VAL A 45 7.50 8.84 5.22
N PHE A 46 6.70 7.87 4.73
CA PHE A 46 6.31 7.82 3.33
C PHE A 46 5.40 9.00 2.94
N VAL A 47 4.44 9.35 3.79
CA VAL A 47 3.57 10.52 3.61
C VAL A 47 4.39 11.82 3.61
N MET A 48 5.33 11.98 4.54
CA MET A 48 6.23 13.13 4.57
C MET A 48 7.06 13.24 3.27
N PHE A 49 7.61 12.13 2.78
CA PHE A 49 8.39 12.12 1.54
C PHE A 49 7.53 12.43 0.29
N ALA A 50 6.29 11.93 0.26
CA ALA A 50 5.33 12.26 -0.81
C ALA A 50 4.94 13.75 -0.78
N SER A 51 4.70 14.31 0.40
CA SER A 51 4.41 15.75 0.56
C SER A 51 5.59 16.63 0.17
N LEU A 52 6.83 16.25 0.53
CA LEU A 52 8.04 16.96 0.11
C LEU A 52 8.23 16.92 -1.42
N LYS A 53 7.92 15.79 -2.07
CA LYS A 53 7.90 15.70 -3.54
C LYS A 53 6.77 16.53 -4.17
N LEU A 54 5.65 16.70 -3.48
CA LEU A 54 4.52 17.50 -3.95
C LEU A 54 4.79 19.00 -3.83
N GLU A 55 5.50 19.45 -2.79
CA GLU A 55 5.93 20.84 -2.61
C GLU A 55 6.95 21.26 -3.68
N GLY A 56 7.78 20.33 -4.14
CA GLY A 56 8.66 20.50 -5.30
C GLY A 56 8.00 20.18 -6.64
N GLY A 57 6.68 20.42 -6.73
CA GLY A 57 5.78 19.96 -7.80
C GLY A 57 6.47 19.60 -9.10
N VAL A 58 6.50 18.30 -9.41
CA VAL A 58 6.89 17.83 -10.75
C VAL A 58 5.89 18.46 -11.70
N LYS A 59 6.35 19.46 -12.46
CA LYS A 59 5.56 20.05 -13.51
C LYS A 59 5.18 18.93 -14.47
N MET A 60 3.93 18.90 -14.91
CA MET A 60 3.46 17.84 -15.81
C MET A 60 4.36 17.77 -17.06
N GLU A 61 4.89 18.92 -17.47
CA GLU A 61 5.89 19.08 -18.54
C GLU A 61 7.24 18.36 -18.31
N GLU A 62 7.57 17.92 -17.09
CA GLU A 62 8.82 17.21 -16.75
C GLU A 62 8.66 15.68 -16.78
N LEU A 63 7.44 15.17 -16.92
CA LEU A 63 7.21 13.73 -17.10
C LEU A 63 7.70 13.32 -18.50
N PRO A 64 8.59 12.32 -18.64
CA PRO A 64 9.16 11.94 -19.94
C PRO A 64 8.10 11.66 -21.01
N VAL A 65 7.01 11.01 -20.61
CA VAL A 65 5.86 10.72 -21.48
C VAL A 65 5.14 11.98 -21.97
N VAL A 66 5.16 13.08 -21.22
CA VAL A 66 4.55 14.35 -21.63
C VAL A 66 5.51 15.12 -22.55
N CYS A 67 6.82 15.08 -22.29
CA CYS A 67 7.84 15.69 -23.16
C CYS A 67 7.87 15.09 -24.57
N GLU A 68 7.54 13.81 -24.71
CA GLU A 68 7.49 13.12 -26.02
C GLU A 68 6.28 13.54 -26.87
N PHE A 69 5.23 14.10 -26.25
CA PHE A 69 3.98 14.48 -26.91
C PHE A 69 3.49 15.88 -26.52
N PRO A 70 4.30 16.94 -26.76
CA PRO A 70 3.96 18.30 -26.34
C PRO A 70 2.70 18.88 -27.02
N GLU A 71 2.31 18.33 -28.17
CA GLU A 71 1.11 18.75 -28.93
C GLU A 71 -0.19 18.11 -28.43
N VAL A 72 -0.11 17.01 -27.67
CA VAL A 72 -1.28 16.24 -27.18
C VAL A 72 -1.79 16.76 -25.84
N PHE A 73 -0.95 17.47 -25.09
CA PHE A 73 -1.26 18.07 -23.79
C PHE A 73 -1.10 19.60 -23.84
N PRO A 74 -1.87 20.33 -24.66
CA PRO A 74 -1.87 21.79 -24.61
C PRO A 74 -2.34 22.25 -23.23
N GLY A 75 -1.71 23.31 -22.69
CA GLY A 75 -2.06 23.86 -21.36
C GLY A 75 -3.52 24.32 -21.23
N ASP A 76 -4.19 24.52 -22.37
CA ASP A 76 -5.61 24.78 -22.48
C ASP A 76 -6.33 23.49 -22.89
N VAL A 77 -6.77 22.70 -21.91
CA VAL A 77 -7.64 21.54 -22.16
C VAL A 77 -9.01 22.09 -22.54
N SER A 78 -9.34 22.14 -23.83
CA SER A 78 -10.70 22.42 -24.27
C SER A 78 -11.60 21.28 -23.81
N ASP A 79 -12.47 21.56 -22.84
CA ASP A 79 -13.63 20.81 -22.32
C ASP A 79 -13.64 19.28 -22.46
N LEU A 80 -14.05 18.61 -21.37
CA LEU A 80 -14.34 17.17 -21.40
C LEU A 80 -15.18 16.83 -22.64
N PRO A 81 -14.85 15.74 -23.37
CA PRO A 81 -15.68 15.33 -24.49
C PRO A 81 -17.13 15.22 -24.01
N PRO A 82 -18.12 15.66 -24.81
CA PRO A 82 -19.52 15.61 -24.43
C PRO A 82 -19.90 14.21 -23.91
N GLU A 83 -20.86 14.16 -23.00
CA GLU A 83 -21.41 12.88 -22.53
C GLU A 83 -21.82 12.04 -23.76
N ARG A 84 -21.20 10.85 -23.89
CA ARG A 84 -21.42 9.95 -25.02
C ARG A 84 -22.15 8.72 -24.52
N GLU A 85 -23.32 8.46 -25.08
CA GLU A 85 -24.03 7.19 -24.89
C GLU A 85 -23.22 6.06 -25.55
N VAL A 86 -23.04 4.96 -24.83
CA VAL A 86 -22.34 3.77 -25.32
C VAL A 86 -23.37 2.67 -25.50
N GLU A 87 -23.57 2.24 -26.73
CA GLU A 87 -24.32 1.02 -27.06
C GLU A 87 -23.38 -0.18 -27.04
N PHE A 88 -23.72 -1.20 -26.26
CA PHE A 88 -23.02 -2.48 -26.26
C PHE A 88 -24.02 -3.63 -26.36
N ALA A 89 -23.66 -4.64 -27.14
CA ALA A 89 -24.43 -5.88 -27.25
C ALA A 89 -23.95 -6.89 -26.20
N ILE A 90 -24.89 -7.58 -25.55
CA ILE A 90 -24.58 -8.70 -24.65
C ILE A 90 -25.06 -9.98 -25.33
N ASP A 91 -24.12 -10.81 -25.77
CA ASP A 91 -24.41 -12.16 -26.25
C ASP A 91 -24.51 -13.11 -25.05
N LEU A 92 -25.64 -13.80 -24.93
CA LEU A 92 -25.85 -14.84 -23.93
C LEU A 92 -25.65 -16.21 -24.59
N ILE A 93 -24.75 -17.02 -24.04
CA ILE A 93 -24.50 -18.43 -24.42
C ILE A 93 -25.25 -19.35 -23.45
#